data_AF-A0A7U8KA60-F1
#
_entry.id   AF-A0A7U8KA60-F1
#
_cell.length_a   1.000
_cell.length_b   1.000
_cell.length_c   1.000
_cell.angle_alpha   90.00
_cell.angle_beta   90.00
_cell.angle_gamma   90.00
#
_symmetry.space_group_name_H-M   'P 1'
#
loop_
_entity.id
_entity.type
_entity.pdbx_description
1 polymer ?
#
loop_
_entity_poly.entity_id
_entity_poly.type
_entity_poly.pdbx_seq_one_letter_code
_entity_poly.pdbx_strand_id
1 'polypeptide(L)'
;MDTLLHLIAILIGIFGLLVYFRSVIRVMLLNWRERDLISYFAAVAAVVLIRRFTDSGAGYERIQRSQAWVFPVFVILSVAFWFLLVQLCFTLILWGTRAETSFIYSFTASGSALSTLGFKTPSSWLGEFLAIVEGAMGLAIVVLLFSFVPGYLAAVQARERKVGWLYDRTEGHPTYQTVLEGMNTSEQDINDTGIWEDWEAWFRGIYETHTTAPILTFVPSIYHGANWLRTSASILDTASLLMSVLDEKKTYAAHMCRDIGARTIQLLAKELHITAPSLGRAIPHSPDLPANTFDLVYDQLVANGVPVNPDKEKCRETFTQLRAEYAADLNQISRITSMPL
;
A
#
# COMPACT_ATOMS: atom_id res chain seq x y z
N MET A 1 16.63 -1.32 -46.91
CA MET A 1 15.90 -2.00 -45.80
C MET A 1 16.59 -1.73 -44.47
N ASP A 2 17.93 -1.82 -44.42
CA ASP A 2 18.71 -1.57 -43.20
C ASP A 2 18.56 -0.17 -42.60
N THR A 3 18.52 0.89 -43.43
CA THR A 3 18.35 2.27 -42.94
C THR A 3 17.01 2.51 -42.27
N LEU A 4 15.94 1.94 -42.81
CA LEU A 4 14.60 1.99 -42.22
C LEU A 4 14.58 1.29 -40.86
N LEU A 5 15.24 0.14 -40.76
CA LEU A 5 15.31 -0.63 -39.51
C LEU A 5 16.05 0.14 -38.40
N HIS A 6 17.16 0.79 -38.74
CA HIS A 6 17.91 1.63 -37.81
C HIS A 6 17.10 2.86 -37.37
N LEU A 7 16.37 3.48 -38.29
CA LEU A 7 15.48 4.60 -37.97
C LEU A 7 14.37 4.16 -37.00
N ILE A 8 13.75 3.01 -37.25
CA ILE A 8 12.72 2.44 -36.36
C ILE A 8 13.31 2.16 -34.97
N ALA A 9 14.53 1.62 -34.88
CA ALA A 9 15.19 1.38 -33.60
C ALA A 9 15.39 2.68 -32.80
N ILE A 10 15.83 3.76 -33.44
CA ILE A 10 15.96 5.08 -32.80
C ILE A 10 14.60 5.56 -32.28
N LEU A 11 13.55 5.49 -33.11
CA LEU A 11 12.21 5.94 -32.73
C LEU A 11 11.65 5.14 -31.55
N ILE A 12 11.84 3.82 -31.54
CA ILE A 12 11.45 2.96 -30.40
C ILE A 12 12.25 3.33 -29.15
N GLY A 13 13.56 3.54 -29.27
CA GLY A 13 14.40 3.95 -28.15
C GLY A 13 13.97 5.30 -27.55
N ILE A 14 13.72 6.30 -28.39
CA ILE A 14 13.22 7.62 -27.94
C ILE A 14 11.84 7.48 -27.27
N PHE A 15 10.92 6.72 -27.88
CA PHE A 15 9.61 6.47 -27.28
C PHE A 15 9.72 5.77 -25.93
N GLY A 16 10.62 4.79 -25.80
CA GLY A 16 10.89 4.12 -24.53
C GLY A 16 11.46 5.05 -23.47
N LEU A 17 12.31 6.02 -23.83
CA LEU A 17 12.77 7.07 -22.92
C LEU A 17 11.60 7.96 -22.45
N LEU A 18 10.67 8.32 -23.35
CA LEU A 18 9.46 9.06 -22.96
C LEU A 18 8.60 8.26 -21.97
N VAL A 19 8.45 6.95 -22.19
CA VAL A 19 7.77 6.04 -21.26
C VAL A 19 8.48 6.00 -19.91
N TYR A 20 9.82 5.92 -19.90
CA TYR A 20 10.63 5.97 -18.69
C TYR A 20 10.41 7.28 -17.92
N PHE A 21 10.55 8.45 -18.56
CA PHE A 21 10.35 9.74 -17.90
C PHE A 21 8.93 9.88 -17.36
N ARG A 22 7.93 9.46 -18.14
CA ARG A 22 6.54 9.43 -17.69
C ARG A 22 6.36 8.56 -16.44
N SER A 23 6.99 7.39 -16.40
CA SER A 23 6.92 6.46 -15.28
C SER A 23 7.61 7.05 -14.04
N VAL A 24 8.85 7.51 -14.15
CA VAL A 24 9.58 8.10 -13.01
C VAL A 24 8.86 9.31 -12.43
N ILE A 25 8.42 10.25 -13.27
CA ILE A 25 7.68 11.43 -12.81
C ILE A 25 6.39 11.01 -12.11
N ARG A 26 5.67 10.01 -12.65
CA ARG A 26 4.42 9.54 -12.03
C ARG A 26 4.63 8.84 -10.69
N VAL A 27 5.61 7.96 -10.60
CA VAL A 27 5.80 7.15 -9.37
C VAL A 27 6.45 7.99 -8.27
N MET A 28 7.32 8.93 -8.64
CA MET A 28 8.15 9.66 -7.69
C MET A 28 7.65 11.10 -7.44
N LEU A 29 7.26 11.85 -8.47
CA LEU A 29 6.96 13.28 -8.32
C LEU A 29 5.46 13.59 -8.23
N LEU A 30 4.59 12.75 -8.79
CA LEU A 30 3.16 12.98 -8.82
C LEU A 30 2.44 12.05 -7.86
N ASN A 31 1.76 12.60 -6.86
CA ASN A 31 0.80 11.87 -6.03
C ASN A 31 -0.52 11.65 -6.80
N TRP A 32 -0.44 11.00 -7.96
CA TRP A 32 -1.60 10.67 -8.78
C TRP A 32 -1.93 9.19 -8.69
N ARG A 33 -3.22 8.89 -8.56
CA ARG A 33 -3.76 7.53 -8.43
C ARG A 33 -3.86 6.79 -9.78
N GLU A 34 -3.09 7.22 -10.77
CA GLU A 34 -3.04 6.54 -12.06
C GLU A 34 -1.96 5.46 -12.06
N ARG A 35 -2.29 4.32 -12.65
CA ARG A 35 -1.37 3.19 -12.74
C ARG A 35 -0.16 3.55 -13.58
N ASP A 36 1.01 3.27 -13.02
CA ASP A 36 2.24 3.12 -13.79
C ASP A 36 2.52 1.64 -14.04
N LEU A 37 2.76 1.26 -15.29
CA LEU A 37 2.94 -0.14 -15.68
C LEU A 37 4.21 -0.72 -15.06
N ILE A 38 5.29 0.05 -14.99
CA ILE A 38 6.57 -0.41 -14.47
C ILE A 38 6.44 -0.69 -12.97
N SER A 39 5.88 0.26 -12.23
CA SER A 39 5.58 0.09 -10.81
C SER A 39 4.62 -1.08 -10.55
N TYR A 40 3.57 -1.21 -11.36
CA TYR A 40 2.63 -2.33 -11.26
C TYR A 40 3.33 -3.69 -11.40
N PHE A 41 4.13 -3.88 -12.46
CA PHE A 41 4.84 -5.14 -12.67
C PHE A 41 5.87 -5.40 -11.57
N ALA A 42 6.56 -4.36 -11.09
CA ALA A 42 7.49 -4.50 -9.97
C ALA A 42 6.77 -4.93 -8.68
N ALA A 43 5.59 -4.37 -8.40
CA ALA A 43 4.79 -4.71 -7.22
C ALA A 43 4.30 -6.17 -7.29
N VAL A 44 3.75 -6.58 -8.45
CA VAL A 44 3.31 -7.97 -8.66
C VAL A 44 4.49 -8.92 -8.52
N ALA A 45 5.61 -8.63 -9.17
CA ALA A 45 6.81 -9.48 -9.12
C ALA A 45 7.35 -9.60 -7.69
N ALA A 46 7.40 -8.51 -6.93
CA ALA A 46 7.83 -8.51 -5.53
C ALA A 46 6.93 -9.41 -4.66
N VAL A 47 5.61 -9.22 -4.75
CA VAL A 47 4.66 -10.00 -3.96
C VAL A 47 4.72 -11.49 -4.35
N VAL A 48 4.75 -11.82 -5.64
CA VAL A 48 4.88 -13.20 -6.11
C VAL A 48 6.18 -13.84 -5.64
N LEU A 49 7.30 -13.12 -5.73
CA LEU A 49 8.61 -13.63 -5.32
C LEU A 49 8.62 -13.97 -3.83
N ILE A 50 8.21 -13.03 -2.98
CA ILE A 50 8.18 -13.25 -1.53
C ILE A 50 7.29 -14.42 -1.16
N ARG A 51 6.10 -14.51 -1.75
CA ARG A 51 5.14 -15.58 -1.45
C ARG A 51 5.58 -16.95 -1.89
N ARG A 52 6.41 -17.07 -2.94
CA ARG A 52 7.02 -18.36 -3.32
C ARG A 52 7.92 -18.92 -2.22
N PHE A 53 8.48 -18.04 -1.39
CA PHE A 53 9.31 -18.41 -0.24
C PHE A 53 8.55 -18.38 1.09
N THR A 54 7.25 -18.06 1.08
CA THR A 54 6.41 -18.07 2.29
C THR A 54 5.67 -19.40 2.40
N ASP A 55 6.00 -20.19 3.44
CA ASP A 55 5.28 -21.42 3.78
C ASP A 55 3.81 -21.13 4.13
N SER A 56 2.89 -21.72 3.37
CA SER A 56 1.45 -21.51 3.52
C SER A 56 0.86 -21.98 4.85
N GLY A 57 1.52 -22.92 5.52
CA GLY A 57 1.13 -23.47 6.81
C GLY A 57 1.85 -22.84 8.00
N ALA A 58 2.65 -21.79 7.78
CA ALA A 58 3.35 -21.10 8.85
C ALA A 58 2.41 -20.22 9.68
N GLY A 59 2.73 -20.04 10.96
CA GLY A 59 2.00 -19.12 11.83
C GLY A 59 2.07 -17.66 11.33
N TYR A 60 1.11 -16.84 11.78
CA TYR A 60 0.94 -15.44 11.37
C TYR A 60 2.25 -14.64 11.40
N GLU A 61 3.02 -14.72 12.50
CA GLU A 61 4.27 -13.97 12.64
C GLU A 61 5.31 -14.30 11.55
N ARG A 62 5.39 -15.57 11.13
CA ARG A 62 6.35 -16.00 10.11
C ARG A 62 5.91 -15.55 8.72
N ILE A 63 4.61 -15.52 8.44
CA ILE A 63 4.05 -14.94 7.22
C ILE A 63 4.35 -13.44 7.16
N GLN A 64 4.05 -12.70 8.23
CA GLN A 64 4.29 -11.25 8.28
C GLN A 64 5.78 -10.89 8.18
N ARG A 65 6.67 -11.67 8.82
CA ARG A 65 8.12 -11.50 8.68
C ARG A 65 8.60 -11.67 7.24
N SER A 66 8.01 -12.60 6.51
CA SER A 66 8.29 -12.76 5.08
C SER A 66 7.78 -11.55 4.29
N GLN A 67 6.57 -11.09 4.59
CA GLN A 67 5.95 -9.94 3.91
C GLN A 67 6.64 -8.61 4.15
N ALA A 68 7.36 -8.45 5.27
CA ALA A 68 8.22 -7.28 5.51
C ALA A 68 9.20 -7.01 4.36
N TRP A 69 9.60 -8.04 3.60
CA TRP A 69 10.49 -7.92 2.44
C TRP A 69 9.81 -7.47 1.15
N VAL A 70 8.48 -7.44 1.07
CA VAL A 70 7.75 -7.06 -0.15
C VAL A 70 8.13 -5.65 -0.60
N PHE A 71 8.13 -4.67 0.32
CA PHE A 71 8.45 -3.29 -0.04
C PHE A 71 9.93 -3.10 -0.45
N PRO A 72 10.93 -3.62 0.29
CA PRO A 72 12.33 -3.62 -0.17
C PRO A 72 12.53 -4.26 -1.54
N VAL A 73 11.92 -5.42 -1.79
CA VAL A 73 12.04 -6.10 -3.10
C VAL A 73 11.36 -5.30 -4.20
N PHE A 74 10.18 -4.71 -3.94
CA PHE A 74 9.51 -3.82 -4.88
C PHE A 74 10.39 -2.64 -5.29
N VAL A 75 11.05 -2.01 -4.33
CA VAL A 75 11.96 -0.88 -4.57
C VAL A 75 13.11 -1.31 -5.49
N ILE A 76 13.76 -2.45 -5.20
CA ILE A 76 14.85 -2.99 -6.01
C ILE A 76 14.38 -3.35 -7.43
N LEU A 77 13.22 -4.02 -7.56
CA LEU A 77 12.67 -4.41 -8.85
C LEU A 77 12.24 -3.21 -9.69
N SER A 78 11.69 -2.16 -9.07
CA SER A 78 11.33 -0.92 -9.77
C SER A 78 12.56 -0.29 -10.42
N VAL A 79 13.65 -0.19 -9.67
CA VAL A 79 14.95 0.31 -10.16
C VAL A 79 15.49 -0.58 -11.26
N ALA A 80 15.50 -1.90 -11.06
CA ALA A 80 15.97 -2.84 -12.07
C ALA A 80 15.18 -2.71 -13.38
N PHE A 81 13.85 -2.57 -13.32
CA PHE A 81 13.02 -2.40 -14.52
C PHE A 81 13.26 -1.06 -15.20
N TRP A 82 13.44 0.03 -14.46
CA TRP A 82 13.83 1.32 -15.04
C TRP A 82 15.22 1.26 -15.69
N PHE A 83 16.20 0.67 -15.01
CA PHE A 83 17.54 0.46 -15.54
C PHE A 83 17.50 -0.35 -16.84
N LEU A 84 16.82 -1.50 -16.84
CA LEU A 84 16.69 -2.34 -18.03
C LEU A 84 15.97 -1.61 -19.17
N LEU A 85 14.92 -0.83 -18.88
CA LEU A 85 14.23 -0.04 -19.89
C LEU A 85 15.17 1.01 -20.50
N VAL A 86 15.84 1.81 -19.68
CA VAL A 86 16.78 2.84 -20.16
C VAL A 86 17.92 2.19 -20.95
N GLN A 87 18.50 1.11 -20.44
CA GLN A 87 19.56 0.37 -21.13
C GLN A 87 19.09 -0.13 -22.50
N LEU A 88 17.90 -0.71 -22.60
CA LEU A 88 17.33 -1.13 -23.88
C LEU A 88 17.10 0.05 -24.83
N CYS A 89 16.63 1.20 -24.32
CA CYS A 89 16.41 2.39 -25.12
C CYS A 89 17.71 2.95 -25.71
N PHE A 90 18.74 3.11 -24.88
CA PHE A 90 20.04 3.59 -25.34
C PHE A 90 20.75 2.56 -26.22
N THR A 91 20.60 1.26 -25.95
CA THR A 91 21.06 0.20 -26.86
C THR A 91 20.49 0.40 -28.26
N LEU A 92 19.17 0.63 -28.37
CA LEU A 92 18.50 0.85 -29.66
C LEU A 92 18.93 2.16 -30.34
N ILE A 93 19.14 3.23 -29.56
CA ILE A 93 19.60 4.53 -30.09
C ILE A 93 21.05 4.42 -30.59
N LEU A 94 21.96 3.83 -29.81
CA LEU A 94 23.36 3.64 -30.18
C LEU A 94 23.50 2.75 -31.41
N TRP A 95 22.71 1.67 -31.46
CA TRP A 95 22.70 0.77 -32.60
C TRP A 95 22.11 1.46 -33.84
N GLY A 96 20.97 2.13 -33.69
CA GLY A 96 20.29 2.81 -34.80
C GLY A 96 21.07 4.00 -35.36
N THR A 97 21.77 4.76 -34.52
CA THR A 97 22.67 5.84 -34.96
C THR A 97 23.98 5.32 -35.56
N ARG A 98 24.22 4.01 -35.50
CA ARG A 98 25.48 3.36 -35.90
C ARG A 98 26.69 3.91 -35.16
N ALA A 99 26.48 4.41 -33.94
CA ALA A 99 27.57 4.77 -33.03
C ALA A 99 28.41 3.55 -32.65
N GLU A 100 27.80 2.36 -32.70
CA GLU A 100 28.44 1.06 -32.53
C GLU A 100 28.12 0.12 -33.70
N THR A 101 29.03 -0.83 -33.95
CA THR A 101 28.97 -1.71 -35.13
C THR A 101 27.99 -2.88 -34.98
N SER A 102 27.69 -3.32 -33.76
CA SER A 102 26.77 -4.42 -33.50
C SER A 102 25.86 -4.12 -32.31
N PHE A 103 24.67 -4.73 -32.33
CA PHE A 103 23.70 -4.61 -31.24
C PHE A 103 24.29 -5.02 -29.88
N ILE A 104 25.12 -6.07 -29.84
CA ILE A 104 25.77 -6.53 -28.60
C ILE A 104 26.78 -5.47 -28.12
N TYR A 105 27.53 -4.84 -29.05
CA TYR A 105 28.43 -3.75 -28.68
C TYR A 105 27.66 -2.56 -28.10
N SER A 106 26.54 -2.18 -28.72
CA SER A 106 25.63 -1.14 -28.21
C SER A 106 25.06 -1.49 -26.83
N PHE A 107 24.65 -2.74 -26.59
CA PHE A 107 24.11 -3.19 -25.31
C PHE A 107 25.14 -3.12 -24.18
N THR A 108 26.37 -3.52 -24.47
CA THR A 108 27.46 -3.43 -23.49
C THR A 108 27.87 -1.98 -23.25
N ALA A 109 27.91 -1.14 -24.29
CA ALA A 109 28.27 0.28 -24.17
C ALA A 109 27.24 1.02 -23.31
N SER A 110 25.95 0.81 -23.59
CA SER A 110 24.84 1.35 -22.80
C SER A 110 24.89 0.87 -21.34
N GLY A 111 25.07 -0.44 -21.11
CA GLY A 111 25.23 -0.97 -19.74
C GLY A 111 26.44 -0.38 -19.00
N SER A 112 27.55 -0.14 -19.69
CA SER A 112 28.75 0.48 -19.14
C SER A 112 28.51 1.93 -18.72
N ALA A 113 27.84 2.72 -19.59
CA ALA A 113 27.52 4.11 -19.34
C ALA A 113 26.47 4.26 -18.23
N LEU A 114 25.33 3.55 -18.33
CA LEU A 114 24.23 3.60 -17.38
C LEU A 114 24.65 3.19 -15.96
N SER A 115 25.52 2.17 -15.85
CA SER A 115 26.08 1.71 -14.58
C SER A 115 27.28 2.54 -14.11
N THR A 116 27.70 3.55 -14.89
CA THR A 116 28.87 4.42 -14.63
C THR A 116 30.22 3.69 -14.56
N LEU A 117 30.32 2.49 -15.13
CA LEU A 117 31.54 1.69 -15.15
C LEU A 117 32.58 2.23 -16.14
N GLY A 118 32.13 2.81 -17.26
CA GLY A 118 32.99 3.52 -18.22
C GLY A 118 34.02 2.66 -18.96
N PHE A 119 33.97 1.33 -18.88
CA PHE A 119 34.91 0.44 -19.58
C PHE A 119 34.66 0.35 -21.10
N LYS A 120 33.50 0.83 -21.57
CA LYS A 120 33.14 0.81 -22.98
C LYS A 120 32.32 2.04 -23.34
N THR A 121 32.90 2.88 -24.19
CA THR A 121 32.27 4.08 -24.72
C THR A 121 32.44 4.07 -26.24
N PRO A 122 31.38 4.33 -27.01
CA PRO A 122 31.51 4.40 -28.47
C PRO A 122 32.42 5.56 -28.85
N SER A 123 33.32 5.35 -29.82
CA SER A 123 34.36 6.33 -30.20
C SER A 123 33.88 7.50 -31.06
N SER A 124 32.58 7.53 -31.39
CA SER A 124 31.99 8.65 -32.12
C SER A 124 31.58 9.77 -31.17
N TRP A 125 31.73 11.03 -31.58
CA TRP A 125 31.31 12.19 -30.77
C TRP A 125 29.86 12.08 -30.28
N LEU A 126 28.96 11.55 -31.12
CA LEU A 126 27.55 11.34 -30.77
C LEU A 126 27.40 10.24 -29.72
N GLY A 127 28.16 9.15 -29.85
CA GLY A 127 28.16 8.05 -28.89
C GLY A 127 28.73 8.45 -27.52
N GLU A 128 29.81 9.25 -27.50
CA GLU A 128 30.36 9.84 -26.27
C GLU A 128 29.33 10.73 -25.58
N PHE A 129 28.67 11.62 -26.33
CA PHE A 129 27.61 12.48 -25.81
C PHE A 129 26.44 11.68 -25.23
N LEU A 130 25.97 10.66 -25.96
CA LEU A 130 24.90 9.78 -25.48
C LEU A 130 25.30 9.04 -24.21
N ALA A 131 26.54 8.57 -24.10
CA ALA A 131 27.05 7.91 -22.90
C ALA A 131 27.09 8.84 -21.68
N ILE A 132 27.42 10.13 -21.86
CA ILE A 132 27.38 11.13 -20.78
C ILE A 132 25.93 11.33 -20.29
N VAL A 133 24.99 11.49 -21.22
CA VAL A 133 23.57 11.65 -20.88
C VAL A 133 23.03 10.41 -20.18
N GLU A 134 23.35 9.22 -20.69
CA GLU A 134 22.94 7.94 -20.11
C GLU A 134 23.50 7.72 -18.71
N GLY A 135 24.79 8.02 -18.49
CA GLY A 135 25.40 7.96 -17.17
C GLY A 135 24.75 8.92 -16.16
N ALA A 136 24.42 10.14 -16.60
CA ALA A 136 23.68 11.09 -15.77
C ALA A 136 22.27 10.57 -15.42
N MET A 137 21.59 9.91 -16.36
CA MET A 137 20.29 9.27 -16.10
C MET A 137 20.40 8.11 -15.12
N GLY A 138 21.40 7.24 -15.25
CA GLY A 138 21.65 6.14 -14.31
C GLY A 138 21.86 6.65 -12.89
N LEU A 139 22.69 7.68 -12.72
CA LEU A 139 22.89 8.34 -11.44
C LEU A 139 21.58 8.96 -10.90
N ALA A 140 20.82 9.64 -11.76
CA ALA A 140 19.54 10.26 -11.37
C ALA A 140 18.53 9.23 -10.84
N ILE A 141 18.42 8.03 -11.45
CA ILE A 141 17.55 6.95 -10.96
C ILE A 141 17.91 6.58 -9.52
N VAL A 142 19.21 6.39 -9.26
CA VAL A 142 19.71 5.99 -7.93
C VAL A 142 19.47 7.09 -6.90
N VAL A 143 19.73 8.35 -7.25
CA VAL A 143 19.51 9.51 -6.35
C VAL A 143 18.03 9.68 -6.01
N LEU A 144 17.13 9.57 -7.01
CA LEU A 144 15.70 9.65 -6.77
C LEU A 144 15.27 8.56 -5.80
N LEU A 145 15.71 7.32 -5.98
CA LEU A 145 15.38 6.22 -5.09
C LEU A 145 15.66 6.54 -3.61
N PHE A 146 16.89 6.98 -3.32
CA PHE A 146 17.27 7.34 -1.95
C PHE A 146 16.45 8.51 -1.39
N SER A 147 15.92 9.37 -2.25
CA SER A 147 15.11 10.52 -1.85
C SER A 147 13.67 10.13 -1.47
N PHE A 148 13.08 9.12 -2.12
CA PHE A 148 11.66 8.75 -1.89
C PHE A 148 11.45 7.66 -0.85
N VAL A 149 12.41 6.76 -0.64
CA VAL A 149 12.33 5.71 0.40
C VAL A 149 12.00 6.28 1.79
N PRO A 150 12.63 7.37 2.27
CA PRO A 150 12.28 7.97 3.55
C PRO A 150 10.82 8.42 3.65
N GLY A 151 10.25 8.95 2.55
CA GLY A 151 8.85 9.38 2.52
C GLY A 151 7.87 8.22 2.69
N TYR A 152 8.14 7.10 2.03
CA TYR A 152 7.35 5.87 2.23
C TYR A 152 7.47 5.31 3.65
N LEU A 153 8.68 5.34 4.22
CA LEU A 153 8.88 4.91 5.61
C LEU A 153 8.14 5.82 6.60
N ALA A 154 8.14 7.14 6.36
CA ALA A 154 7.40 8.10 7.18
C ALA A 154 5.88 7.84 7.12
N ALA A 155 5.34 7.50 5.95
CA ALA A 155 3.92 7.14 5.80
C ALA A 155 3.56 5.89 6.62
N VAL A 156 4.40 4.85 6.60
CA VAL A 156 4.21 3.64 7.42
C VAL A 156 4.33 3.98 8.91
N GLN A 157 5.34 4.75 9.32
CA GLN A 157 5.49 5.16 10.72
C GLN A 157 4.30 6.00 11.21
N ALA A 158 3.74 6.88 10.38
CA ALA A 158 2.55 7.65 10.72
C ALA A 158 1.34 6.74 10.95
N ARG A 159 1.13 5.73 10.09
CA ARG A 159 0.11 4.69 10.30
C ARG A 159 0.34 3.96 11.63
N GLU A 160 1.55 3.49 11.86
CA GLU A 160 1.85 2.59 12.96
C GLU A 160 1.78 3.25 14.34
N ARG A 161 2.07 4.55 14.45
CA ARG A 161 1.95 5.28 15.73
C ARG A 161 0.57 5.11 16.39
N LYS A 162 -0.52 5.20 15.61
CA LYS A 162 -1.89 5.04 16.15
C LYS A 162 -2.27 3.57 16.34
N VAL A 163 -1.68 2.65 15.55
CA VAL A 163 -1.84 1.21 15.74
C VAL A 163 -1.28 0.79 17.10
N GLY A 164 -0.03 1.14 17.40
CA GLY A 164 0.58 0.86 18.71
C GLY A 164 -0.23 1.45 19.86
N TRP A 165 -0.67 2.70 19.72
CA TRP A 165 -1.54 3.38 20.69
C TRP A 165 -2.82 2.61 21.04
N LEU A 166 -3.45 1.98 20.05
CA LEU A 166 -4.66 1.17 20.28
C LEU A 166 -4.32 -0.16 20.95
N TYR A 167 -3.27 -0.83 20.45
CA TYR A 167 -2.85 -2.12 20.96
C TYR A 167 -2.47 -2.08 22.45
N ASP A 168 -1.83 -0.99 22.90
CA ASP A 168 -1.52 -0.78 24.32
C ASP A 168 -2.78 -0.62 25.19
N ARG A 169 -3.88 -0.09 24.64
CA ARG A 169 -5.16 0.12 25.34
C ARG A 169 -6.08 -1.10 25.34
N THR A 170 -5.91 -1.99 24.36
CA THR A 170 -6.74 -3.19 24.20
C THR A 170 -5.99 -4.47 24.58
N GLU A 171 -4.91 -4.35 25.36
CA GLU A 171 -4.06 -5.48 25.80
C GLU A 171 -3.63 -6.41 24.64
N GLY A 172 -3.34 -5.81 23.47
CA GLY A 172 -2.92 -6.55 22.28
C GLY A 172 -4.04 -7.20 21.46
N HIS A 173 -5.30 -7.09 21.87
CA HIS A 173 -6.45 -7.75 21.24
C HIS A 173 -7.55 -6.76 20.84
N PRO A 174 -7.31 -5.87 19.86
CA PRO A 174 -8.29 -4.86 19.49
C PRO A 174 -9.53 -5.51 18.87
N THR A 175 -10.65 -5.37 19.56
CA THR A 175 -12.02 -5.64 19.13
C THR A 175 -12.88 -4.43 19.51
N TYR A 176 -14.05 -4.25 18.91
CA TYR A 176 -14.89 -3.11 19.29
C TYR A 176 -15.27 -3.13 20.79
N GLN A 177 -15.42 -4.31 21.41
CA GLN A 177 -15.62 -4.44 22.85
C GLN A 177 -14.44 -3.88 23.64
N THR A 178 -13.23 -4.37 23.39
CA THR A 178 -12.02 -3.92 24.12
C THR A 178 -11.70 -2.45 23.86
N VAL A 179 -12.07 -1.92 22.70
CA VAL A 179 -11.92 -0.49 22.38
C VAL A 179 -12.83 0.34 23.28
N LEU A 180 -14.10 -0.06 23.46
CA LEU A 180 -15.02 0.60 24.36
C LEU A 180 -14.57 0.51 25.83
N GLU A 181 -14.13 -0.66 26.26
CA GLU A 181 -13.58 -0.87 27.60
C GLU A 181 -12.34 0.00 27.86
N GLY A 182 -11.44 0.09 26.88
CA GLY A 182 -10.25 0.93 26.94
C GLY A 182 -10.57 2.42 26.98
N MET A 183 -11.57 2.88 26.21
CA MET A 183 -12.05 4.27 26.26
C MET A 183 -12.58 4.61 27.66
N ASN A 184 -13.49 3.79 28.21
CA ASN A 184 -14.07 4.00 29.53
C ASN A 184 -13.02 4.01 30.67
N THR A 185 -11.99 3.17 30.60
CA THR A 185 -10.94 3.08 31.63
C THR A 185 -10.00 4.28 31.62
N SER A 186 -9.90 4.98 30.49
CA SER A 186 -8.95 6.09 30.30
C SER A 186 -9.49 7.48 30.67
N GLU A 187 -10.67 7.56 31.31
CA GLU A 187 -11.45 8.79 31.53
C GLU A 187 -11.79 9.54 30.22
N GLN A 188 -11.58 8.91 29.06
CA GLN A 188 -12.01 9.43 27.77
C GLN A 188 -13.48 9.05 27.55
N ASP A 189 -14.33 10.05 27.35
CA ASP A 189 -15.73 9.82 27.04
C ASP A 189 -15.86 9.16 25.66
N ILE A 190 -16.76 8.19 25.52
CA ILE A 190 -17.16 7.58 24.26
C ILE A 190 -17.64 8.64 23.23
N ASN A 191 -18.11 9.79 23.75
CA ASN A 191 -18.53 10.98 23.01
C ASN A 191 -17.41 12.03 22.84
N ASP A 192 -16.17 11.74 23.26
CA ASP A 192 -15.04 12.64 23.03
C ASP A 192 -14.86 12.83 21.53
N THR A 193 -15.06 14.06 21.04
CA THR A 193 -14.91 14.36 19.61
C THR A 193 -13.46 14.24 19.17
N GLY A 194 -12.50 14.52 20.06
CA GLY A 194 -11.07 14.54 19.73
C GLY A 194 -10.53 13.15 19.35
N ILE A 195 -10.96 12.09 20.04
CA ILE A 195 -10.53 10.73 19.70
C ILE A 195 -11.02 10.31 18.31
N TRP A 196 -12.24 10.68 17.94
CA TRP A 196 -12.81 10.36 16.63
C TRP A 196 -12.20 11.19 15.51
N GLU A 197 -11.94 12.48 15.73
CA GLU A 197 -11.21 13.34 14.79
C GLU A 197 -9.77 12.85 14.54
N ASP A 198 -9.10 12.36 15.59
CA ASP A 198 -7.79 11.73 15.49
C ASP A 198 -7.81 10.46 14.62
N TRP A 199 -8.83 9.60 14.81
CA TRP A 199 -9.00 8.39 14.00
C TRP A 199 -9.41 8.71 12.56
N GLU A 200 -10.24 9.72 12.37
CA GLU A 200 -10.58 10.27 11.06
C GLU A 200 -9.32 10.76 10.33
N ALA A 201 -8.45 11.51 11.01
CA ALA A 201 -7.17 11.96 10.47
C ALA A 201 -6.24 10.78 10.14
N TRP A 202 -6.23 9.73 10.97
CA TRP A 202 -5.49 8.51 10.70
C TRP A 202 -5.97 7.80 9.42
N PHE A 203 -7.29 7.64 9.24
CA PHE A 203 -7.85 7.09 8.01
C PHE A 203 -7.57 7.98 6.80
N ARG A 204 -7.65 9.31 6.91
CA ARG A 204 -7.25 10.24 5.85
C ARG A 204 -5.78 10.09 5.46
N GLY A 205 -4.89 9.92 6.44
CA GLY A 205 -3.48 9.66 6.17
C GLY A 205 -3.28 8.38 5.35
N ILE A 206 -3.99 7.31 5.68
CA ILE A 206 -3.98 6.06 4.89
C ILE A 206 -4.59 6.28 3.50
N TYR A 207 -5.71 7.00 3.42
CA TYR A 207 -6.36 7.37 2.16
C TYR A 207 -5.38 8.07 1.23
N GLU A 208 -4.63 9.06 1.70
CA GLU A 208 -3.70 9.82 0.87
C GLU A 208 -2.46 9.02 0.47
N THR A 209 -1.92 8.22 1.40
CA THR A 209 -0.65 7.52 1.22
C THR A 209 -0.81 6.14 0.58
N HIS A 210 -1.61 5.26 1.17
CA HIS A 210 -1.71 3.86 0.77
C HIS A 210 -2.58 3.68 -0.47
N THR A 211 -3.51 4.59 -0.78
CA THR A 211 -4.24 4.53 -2.07
C THR A 211 -3.39 5.03 -3.24
N THR A 212 -2.42 5.91 -2.98
CA THR A 212 -1.43 6.38 -3.96
C THR A 212 -0.30 5.37 -4.13
N ALA A 213 0.12 4.71 -3.04
CA ALA A 213 1.12 3.65 -3.03
C ALA A 213 0.57 2.35 -2.39
N PRO A 214 -0.26 1.57 -3.11
CA PRO A 214 -0.89 0.35 -2.59
C PRO A 214 0.08 -0.73 -2.09
N ILE A 215 1.34 -0.66 -2.53
CA ILE A 215 2.39 -1.56 -2.04
C ILE A 215 2.63 -1.42 -0.52
N LEU A 216 2.36 -0.25 0.06
CA LEU A 216 2.51 -0.02 1.51
C LEU A 216 1.54 -0.84 2.35
N THR A 217 0.42 -1.26 1.76
CA THR A 217 -0.59 -2.11 2.41
C THR A 217 -0.05 -3.51 2.74
N PHE A 218 1.02 -3.94 2.06
CA PHE A 218 1.73 -5.20 2.37
C PHE A 218 2.76 -5.06 3.49
N VAL A 219 3.10 -3.84 3.91
CA VAL A 219 4.08 -3.63 4.97
C VAL A 219 3.43 -3.99 6.32
N PRO A 220 3.94 -5.00 7.04
CA PRO A 220 3.39 -5.43 8.31
C PRO A 220 3.48 -4.33 9.37
N SER A 221 2.71 -4.48 10.45
CA SER A 221 2.84 -3.60 11.60
C SER A 221 4.19 -3.75 12.30
N ILE A 222 4.70 -2.65 12.86
CA ILE A 222 6.05 -2.60 13.47
C ILE A 222 6.05 -3.29 14.84
N TYR A 223 4.94 -3.18 15.56
CA TYR A 223 4.78 -3.75 16.89
C TYR A 223 4.48 -5.26 16.80
N HIS A 224 5.09 -6.05 17.68
CA HIS A 224 4.88 -7.49 17.72
C HIS A 224 3.42 -7.82 18.03
N GLY A 225 2.84 -8.78 17.32
CA GLY A 225 1.41 -9.14 17.43
C GLY A 225 0.44 -8.12 16.84
N ALA A 226 0.91 -6.93 16.43
CA ALA A 226 0.05 -5.89 15.89
C ALA A 226 -0.40 -6.15 14.45
N ASN A 227 -1.55 -5.58 14.12
CA ASN A 227 -2.16 -5.66 12.80
C ASN A 227 -3.00 -4.40 12.55
N TRP A 228 -2.47 -3.50 11.71
CA TRP A 228 -3.16 -2.26 11.34
C TRP A 228 -4.52 -2.49 10.65
N LEU A 229 -4.72 -3.62 9.98
CA LEU A 229 -5.99 -3.95 9.35
C LEU A 229 -7.03 -4.36 10.40
N ARG A 230 -6.61 -5.09 11.44
CA ARG A 230 -7.46 -5.37 12.61
C ARG A 230 -7.77 -4.10 13.39
N THR A 231 -6.79 -3.20 13.58
CA THR A 231 -7.04 -1.86 14.13
C THR A 231 -8.13 -1.13 13.33
N SER A 232 -8.02 -1.12 12.00
CA SER A 232 -9.01 -0.49 11.12
C SER A 232 -10.41 -1.07 11.33
N ALA A 233 -10.51 -2.41 11.34
CA ALA A 233 -11.76 -3.12 11.57
C ALA A 233 -12.38 -2.78 12.92
N SER A 234 -11.59 -2.82 13.99
CA SER A 234 -12.08 -2.59 15.35
C SER A 234 -12.55 -1.16 15.56
N ILE A 235 -11.89 -0.16 14.97
CA ILE A 235 -12.34 1.25 15.04
C ILE A 235 -13.62 1.46 14.22
N LEU A 236 -13.71 0.89 13.02
CA LEU A 236 -14.93 0.97 12.20
C LEU A 236 -16.12 0.26 12.85
N ASP A 237 -15.90 -0.92 13.43
CA ASP A 237 -16.91 -1.68 14.15
C ASP A 237 -17.34 -0.91 15.42
N THR A 238 -16.40 -0.28 16.14
CA THR A 238 -16.74 0.56 17.30
C THR A 238 -17.59 1.75 16.89
N ALA A 239 -17.19 2.50 15.87
CA ALA A 239 -17.95 3.65 15.40
C ALA A 239 -19.35 3.24 14.92
N SER A 240 -19.44 2.16 14.13
CA SER A 240 -20.73 1.63 13.64
C SER A 240 -21.63 1.18 14.78
N LEU A 241 -21.05 0.59 15.84
CA LEU A 241 -21.79 0.24 17.05
C LEU A 241 -22.33 1.50 17.75
N LEU A 242 -21.51 2.53 17.96
CA LEU A 242 -21.98 3.79 18.56
C LEU A 242 -23.12 4.43 17.78
N MET A 243 -22.98 4.49 16.45
CA MET A 243 -24.01 4.99 15.54
C MET A 243 -25.31 4.21 15.62
N SER A 244 -25.23 2.91 15.91
CA SER A 244 -26.41 2.05 16.01
C SER A 244 -27.15 2.16 17.33
N VAL A 245 -26.46 2.51 18.43
CA VAL A 245 -27.02 2.51 19.79
C VAL A 245 -27.25 3.90 20.38
N LEU A 246 -26.57 4.94 19.90
CA LEU A 246 -26.68 6.31 20.41
C LEU A 246 -27.35 7.26 19.41
N ASP A 247 -27.85 8.40 19.91
CA ASP A 247 -28.39 9.48 19.08
C ASP A 247 -27.31 10.12 18.20
N GLU A 248 -27.62 10.35 16.93
CA GLU A 248 -26.73 10.91 15.89
C GLU A 248 -26.04 12.23 16.32
N LYS A 249 -26.75 13.09 17.05
CA LYS A 249 -26.18 14.37 17.54
C LYS A 249 -25.00 14.18 18.48
N LYS A 250 -24.91 13.05 19.17
CA LYS A 250 -23.82 12.72 20.11
C LYS A 250 -22.66 12.01 19.42
N THR A 251 -22.89 11.43 18.24
CA THR A 251 -21.92 10.57 17.55
C THR A 251 -21.39 11.15 16.25
N TYR A 252 -21.67 12.43 15.92
CA TYR A 252 -21.28 13.04 14.64
C TYR A 252 -19.80 12.84 14.25
N ALA A 253 -18.85 12.98 15.18
CA ALA A 253 -17.43 12.75 14.90
C ALA A 253 -17.14 11.26 14.60
N ALA A 254 -17.78 10.34 15.31
CA ALA A 254 -17.70 8.90 15.03
C ALA A 254 -18.30 8.55 13.67
N HIS A 255 -19.43 9.17 13.28
CA HIS A 255 -20.02 9.06 11.94
C HIS A 255 -19.00 9.46 10.86
N MET A 256 -18.39 10.65 10.99
CA MET A 256 -17.43 11.14 10.00
C MET A 256 -16.19 10.25 9.91
N CYS A 257 -15.64 9.84 11.05
CA CYS A 257 -14.52 8.88 11.11
C CYS A 257 -14.88 7.57 10.40
N ARG A 258 -16.07 7.02 10.67
CA ARG A 258 -16.55 5.78 10.06
C ARG A 258 -16.70 5.90 8.55
N ASP A 259 -17.32 6.97 8.07
CA ASP A 259 -17.55 7.15 6.64
C ASP A 259 -16.25 7.35 5.85
N ILE A 260 -15.32 8.14 6.39
CA ILE A 260 -13.98 8.31 5.81
C ILE A 260 -13.21 6.98 5.85
N GLY A 261 -13.26 6.26 6.96
CA GLY A 261 -12.59 4.97 7.09
C GLY A 261 -13.15 3.91 6.15
N ALA A 262 -14.47 3.76 6.06
CA ALA A 262 -15.14 2.83 5.15
C ALA A 262 -14.78 3.14 3.69
N ARG A 263 -14.85 4.41 3.27
CA ARG A 263 -14.41 4.84 1.94
C ARG A 263 -12.93 4.52 1.70
N THR A 264 -12.07 4.72 2.70
CA THR A 264 -10.63 4.41 2.60
C THR A 264 -10.40 2.92 2.35
N ILE A 265 -11.09 2.05 3.10
CA ILE A 265 -11.01 0.60 2.93
C ILE A 265 -11.53 0.16 1.56
N GLN A 266 -12.71 0.62 1.14
CA GLN A 266 -13.28 0.32 -0.19
C GLN A 266 -12.31 0.70 -1.31
N LEU A 267 -11.67 1.86 -1.17
CA LEU A 267 -10.74 2.37 -2.14
C LEU A 267 -9.45 1.54 -2.20
N LEU A 268 -8.89 1.19 -1.04
CA LEU A 268 -7.73 0.31 -0.97
C LEU A 268 -8.02 -1.07 -1.54
N ALA A 269 -9.19 -1.64 -1.22
CA ALA A 269 -9.61 -2.92 -1.77
C ALA A 269 -9.71 -2.87 -3.30
N LYS A 270 -10.26 -1.79 -3.85
CA LYS A 270 -10.29 -1.54 -5.29
C LYS A 270 -8.89 -1.46 -5.89
N GLU A 271 -8.00 -0.65 -5.34
CA GLU A 271 -6.61 -0.50 -5.85
C GLU A 271 -5.82 -1.82 -5.74
N LEU A 272 -6.03 -2.59 -4.68
CA LEU A 272 -5.39 -3.90 -4.50
C LEU A 272 -5.98 -4.97 -5.40
N HIS A 273 -7.29 -4.99 -5.65
CA HIS A 273 -7.92 -5.92 -6.60
C HIS A 273 -7.29 -5.78 -7.98
N ILE A 274 -7.08 -4.53 -8.36
CA ILE A 274 -6.46 -4.12 -9.59
C ILE A 274 -4.98 -4.54 -9.64
N THR A 275 -4.25 -4.27 -8.56
CA THR A 275 -2.79 -4.45 -8.47
C THR A 275 -2.42 -5.92 -8.34
N ALA A 276 -3.29 -6.72 -7.71
CA ALA A 276 -2.98 -8.03 -7.20
C ALA A 276 -4.16 -9.04 -7.33
N PRO A 277 -4.84 -9.15 -8.48
CA PRO A 277 -6.08 -9.95 -8.60
C PRO A 277 -5.86 -11.45 -8.34
N SER A 278 -4.72 -11.98 -8.77
CA SER A 278 -4.35 -13.40 -8.62
C SER A 278 -3.59 -13.70 -7.31
N LEU A 279 -3.50 -12.73 -6.41
CA LEU A 279 -2.75 -12.83 -5.16
C LEU A 279 -3.67 -13.08 -3.95
N GLY A 280 -4.96 -13.38 -4.13
CA GLY A 280 -5.75 -13.94 -3.02
C GLY A 280 -5.35 -15.39 -2.76
N ARG A 281 -4.63 -15.68 -1.66
CA ARG A 281 -4.64 -17.05 -1.11
C ARG A 281 -5.91 -17.16 -0.27
N ALA A 282 -6.59 -18.29 -0.31
CA ALA A 282 -7.63 -18.60 0.65
C ALA A 282 -6.96 -18.72 2.03
N ILE A 283 -6.92 -17.63 2.77
CA ILE A 283 -6.73 -17.68 4.22
C ILE A 283 -8.04 -18.25 4.75
N PRO A 284 -8.01 -19.13 5.78
CA PRO A 284 -9.21 -19.44 6.53
C PRO A 284 -9.94 -18.14 6.82
N HIS A 285 -11.23 -18.07 6.49
CA HIS A 285 -12.05 -16.91 6.85
C HIS A 285 -11.75 -16.56 8.30
N SER A 286 -11.37 -15.31 8.60
CA SER A 286 -11.50 -14.84 9.98
C SER A 286 -12.93 -15.13 10.38
N PRO A 287 -13.18 -15.85 11.49
CA PRO A 287 -14.53 -16.17 11.89
C PRO A 287 -15.32 -14.87 11.93
N ASP A 288 -16.51 -14.87 11.33
CA ASP A 288 -17.44 -13.77 11.50
C ASP A 288 -17.61 -13.53 13.01
N LEU A 289 -17.85 -12.27 13.38
CA LEU A 289 -18.14 -11.92 14.77
C LEU A 289 -19.20 -12.90 15.30
N PRO A 290 -18.97 -13.50 16.49
CA PRO A 290 -19.95 -14.41 17.06
C PRO A 290 -21.33 -13.77 17.07
N ALA A 291 -22.37 -14.54 16.73
CA ALA A 291 -23.74 -14.02 16.57
C ALA A 291 -24.25 -13.23 17.78
N ASN A 292 -23.70 -13.52 18.97
CA ASN A 292 -24.12 -12.93 20.24
C ASN A 292 -23.17 -11.81 20.73
N THR A 293 -22.17 -11.38 19.97
CA THR A 293 -21.23 -10.34 20.46
C THR A 293 -21.90 -8.96 20.52
N PHE A 294 -22.89 -8.67 19.66
CA PHE A 294 -23.63 -7.39 19.67
C PHE A 294 -24.43 -7.21 20.98
N ASP A 295 -25.49 -7.99 21.18
CA ASP A 295 -25.57 -8.93 22.30
C ASP A 295 -25.11 -8.39 23.65
N LEU A 296 -23.98 -8.97 24.01
CA LEU A 296 -23.27 -8.77 25.25
C LEU A 296 -22.82 -7.32 25.40
N VAL A 297 -22.34 -6.69 24.34
CA VAL A 297 -21.83 -5.31 24.41
C VAL A 297 -22.97 -4.32 24.60
N TYR A 298 -24.12 -4.52 23.93
CA TYR A 298 -25.30 -3.70 24.16
C TYR A 298 -25.76 -3.80 25.64
N ASP A 299 -25.84 -5.02 26.18
CA ASP A 299 -26.27 -5.23 27.57
C ASP A 299 -25.28 -4.61 28.58
N GLN A 300 -23.97 -4.65 28.28
CA GLN A 300 -22.94 -3.96 29.06
C GLN A 300 -23.11 -2.43 29.03
N LEU A 301 -23.40 -1.85 27.87
CA LEU A 301 -23.65 -0.40 27.75
C LEU A 301 -24.87 0.02 28.58
N VAL A 302 -25.96 -0.76 28.53
CA VAL A 302 -27.15 -0.54 29.36
C VAL A 302 -26.81 -0.63 30.84
N ALA A 303 -26.07 -1.67 31.25
CA ALA A 303 -25.67 -1.86 32.65
C ALA A 303 -24.79 -0.71 33.18
N ASN A 304 -23.98 -0.11 32.32
CA ASN A 304 -23.14 1.06 32.62
C ASN A 304 -23.89 2.39 32.56
N GLY A 305 -25.21 2.38 32.34
CA GLY A 305 -26.05 3.59 32.32
C GLY A 305 -25.88 4.46 31.07
N VAL A 306 -25.29 3.92 30.00
CA VAL A 306 -25.20 4.62 28.71
C VAL A 306 -26.61 4.78 28.14
N PRO A 307 -27.01 5.98 27.69
CA PRO A 307 -28.35 6.25 27.18
C PRO A 307 -28.54 5.68 25.77
N VAL A 308 -28.54 4.36 25.65
CA VAL A 308 -28.73 3.64 24.39
C VAL A 308 -30.20 3.63 23.96
N ASN A 309 -30.45 3.52 22.66
CA ASN A 309 -31.79 3.34 22.12
C ASN A 309 -32.39 2.00 22.60
N PRO A 310 -33.58 2.01 23.25
CA PRO A 310 -34.16 0.82 23.88
C PRO A 310 -34.56 -0.29 22.89
N ASP A 311 -34.72 0.02 21.60
CA ASP A 311 -35.03 -0.96 20.56
C ASP A 311 -33.77 -1.73 20.13
N LYS A 312 -33.38 -2.71 20.93
CA LYS A 312 -32.16 -3.53 20.74
C LYS A 312 -32.08 -4.19 19.37
N GLU A 313 -33.21 -4.67 18.82
CA GLU A 313 -33.21 -5.35 17.53
C GLU A 313 -32.96 -4.38 16.39
N LYS A 314 -33.60 -3.20 16.42
CA LYS A 314 -33.31 -2.12 15.46
C LYS A 314 -31.84 -1.68 15.52
N CYS A 315 -31.27 -1.59 16.71
CA CYS A 315 -29.84 -1.28 16.88
C CYS A 315 -28.97 -2.36 16.21
N ARG A 316 -29.29 -3.64 16.40
CA ARG A 316 -28.56 -4.76 15.77
C ARG A 316 -28.66 -4.71 14.25
N GLU A 317 -29.85 -4.50 13.71
CA GLU A 317 -30.07 -4.37 12.26
C GLU A 317 -29.23 -3.23 11.68
N THR A 318 -29.24 -2.07 12.35
CA THR A 318 -28.47 -0.89 11.95
C THR A 318 -26.97 -1.16 11.98
N PHE A 319 -26.45 -1.76 13.06
CA PHE A 319 -25.04 -2.14 13.15
C PHE A 319 -24.62 -3.08 12.02
N THR A 320 -25.45 -4.08 11.73
CA THR A 320 -25.21 -5.07 10.67
C THR A 320 -25.16 -4.41 9.29
N GLN A 321 -26.09 -3.49 9.02
CA GLN A 321 -26.12 -2.72 7.77
C GLN A 321 -24.86 -1.86 7.61
N LEU A 322 -24.49 -1.12 8.66
CA LEU A 322 -23.30 -0.27 8.64
C LEU A 322 -22.01 -1.09 8.44
N ARG A 323 -21.90 -2.25 9.09
CA ARG A 323 -20.73 -3.13 8.93
C ARG A 323 -20.63 -3.75 7.54
N ALA A 324 -21.77 -4.02 6.89
CA ALA A 324 -21.81 -4.60 5.55
C ALA A 324 -21.15 -3.70 4.49
N GLU A 325 -21.07 -2.38 4.71
CA GLU A 325 -20.46 -1.43 3.77
C GLU A 325 -18.93 -1.57 3.62
N TYR A 326 -18.23 -2.15 4.60
CA TYR A 326 -16.76 -2.25 4.57
C TYR A 326 -16.22 -3.66 4.86
N ALA A 327 -17.01 -4.56 5.46
CA ALA A 327 -16.53 -5.87 5.89
C ALA A 327 -16.03 -6.76 4.74
N ALA A 328 -16.69 -6.71 3.57
CA ALA A 328 -16.25 -7.47 2.39
C ALA A 328 -14.89 -7.00 1.88
N ASP A 329 -14.69 -5.68 1.84
CA ASP A 329 -13.44 -5.05 1.40
C ASP A 329 -12.30 -5.31 2.40
N LEU A 330 -12.55 -5.23 3.71
CA LEU A 330 -11.58 -5.63 4.73
C LEU A 330 -11.14 -7.08 4.55
N ASN A 331 -12.08 -8.00 4.35
CA ASN A 331 -11.80 -9.41 4.12
C ASN A 331 -11.00 -9.63 2.82
N GLN A 332 -11.29 -8.87 1.78
CA GLN A 332 -10.52 -8.91 0.55
C GLN A 332 -9.07 -8.44 0.78
N ILE A 333 -8.87 -7.31 1.44
CA ILE A 333 -7.54 -6.79 1.77
C ILE A 333 -6.81 -7.82 2.61
N SER A 334 -7.44 -8.36 3.66
CA SER A 334 -6.90 -9.41 4.53
C SER A 334 -6.36 -10.61 3.73
N ARG A 335 -7.11 -11.10 2.75
CA ARG A 335 -6.69 -12.20 1.87
C ARG A 335 -5.50 -11.85 0.99
N ILE A 336 -5.50 -10.64 0.43
CA ILE A 336 -4.42 -10.14 -0.43
C ILE A 336 -3.16 -9.86 0.38
N THR A 337 -3.28 -9.38 1.61
CA THR A 337 -2.13 -9.02 2.45
C THR A 337 -1.77 -10.09 3.45
N SER A 338 -2.47 -11.21 3.53
CA SER A 338 -2.21 -12.25 4.54
C SER A 338 -2.23 -11.76 5.99
N MET A 339 -3.04 -10.74 6.27
CA MET A 339 -3.26 -10.14 7.58
C MET A 339 -4.64 -10.56 8.11
N PRO A 340 -4.75 -11.51 9.05
CA PRO A 340 -6.04 -12.00 9.56
C PRO A 340 -6.74 -10.94 10.39
N LEU A 341 -8.04 -10.77 10.15
CA LEU A 341 -8.92 -9.90 10.94
C LEU A 341 -9.22 -10.50 12.31
#